data_AF-A0A6M2E2K0-F1
#
_entry.id   AF-A0A6M2E2K0-F1
#
_cell.length_a   1.000
_cell.length_b   1.000
_cell.length_c   1.000
_cell.angle_alpha   90.00
_cell.angle_beta   90.00
_cell.angle_gamma   90.00
#
_symmetry.space_group_name_H-M   'P 1'
#
loop_
_entity.id
_entity.type
_entity.pdbx_description
1 polymer ?
#
loop_
_entity_poly.entity_id
_entity_poly.type
_entity_poly.pdbx_seq_one_letter_code
_entity_poly.pdbx_strand_id
1 'polypeptide(L)'
;EASIRRDNLLKADHFKQGDRIRAYLVEIDRNARGPQILLSRTHEQFVVQLFIQEVPEIYENIIQIKAVARDPGSRTKIAVYSSDPSIDAVGSCVGIRGARVQAVIFEVKGEKIDIVQWTSDIGAMI
;
A
#
# COMPACT_ATOMS: atom_id res chain seq x y z
N GLU A 1 8.13 -22.21 5.40
CA GLU A 1 8.38 -21.51 4.11
C GLU A 1 7.21 -20.57 3.81
N ALA A 2 7.42 -19.55 2.97
CA ALA A 2 6.37 -18.60 2.59
C ALA A 2 5.85 -18.87 1.17
N SER A 3 4.57 -18.61 0.94
CA SER A 3 3.93 -18.82 -0.37
C SER A 3 2.93 -17.72 -0.70
N ILE A 4 2.75 -17.46 -2.00
CA ILE A 4 1.72 -16.56 -2.52
C ILE A 4 0.78 -17.40 -3.37
N ARG A 5 -0.52 -17.42 -3.03
CA ARG A 5 -1.53 -18.07 -3.89
C ARG A 5 -1.69 -17.27 -5.18
N ARG A 6 -2.13 -17.91 -6.26
CA ARG A 6 -2.33 -17.23 -7.55
C ARG A 6 -3.31 -16.05 -7.44
N ASP A 7 -4.38 -16.20 -6.67
CA ASP A 7 -5.37 -15.14 -6.45
C ASP A 7 -4.85 -13.98 -5.56
N ASN A 8 -3.69 -14.19 -4.92
CA ASN A 8 -3.00 -13.20 -4.10
C ASN A 8 -1.87 -12.48 -4.88
N LEU A 9 -1.68 -12.81 -6.16
CA LEU A 9 -0.79 -12.10 -7.08
C LEU A 9 -1.56 -11.07 -7.89
N LEU A 10 -0.90 -9.97 -8.26
CA LEU A 10 -1.47 -9.05 -9.25
C LEU A 10 -1.47 -9.73 -10.62
N LYS A 11 -2.43 -9.40 -11.49
CA LYS A 11 -2.49 -9.94 -12.85
C LYS A 11 -1.22 -9.69 -13.66
N ALA A 12 -0.53 -8.58 -13.38
CA ALA A 12 0.72 -8.20 -14.04
C ALA A 12 1.96 -8.82 -13.40
N ASP A 13 1.85 -9.50 -12.25
CA ASP A 13 2.99 -10.12 -11.58
C ASP A 13 3.49 -11.33 -12.37
N HIS A 14 4.75 -11.25 -12.83
CA HIS A 14 5.47 -12.34 -13.45
C HIS A 14 6.84 -12.44 -12.79
N PHE A 15 6.99 -13.38 -11.88
CA PHE A 15 8.22 -13.57 -11.10
C PHE A 15 9.02 -14.77 -11.60
N LYS A 16 10.34 -14.65 -11.58
CA LYS A 16 11.31 -15.70 -11.87
C LYS A 16 12.10 -16.05 -10.62
N GLN A 17 12.72 -17.23 -10.63
CA GLN A 17 13.60 -17.64 -9.54
C GLN A 17 14.75 -16.63 -9.38
N GLY A 18 14.98 -16.17 -8.15
CA GLY A 18 15.98 -15.14 -7.84
C GLY A 18 15.42 -13.71 -7.74
N ASP A 19 14.19 -13.47 -8.19
CA ASP A 19 13.55 -12.17 -8.04
C ASP A 19 13.34 -11.83 -6.56
N ARG A 20 13.62 -10.57 -6.19
CA ARG A 20 13.19 -10.02 -4.91
C ARG A 20 11.74 -9.59 -5.02
N ILE A 21 10.90 -10.13 -4.14
CA ILE A 21 9.47 -9.87 -4.12
C ILE A 21 9.12 -9.25 -2.77
N ARG A 22 8.38 -8.15 -2.79
CA ARG A 22 7.70 -7.63 -1.60
C ARG A 22 6.24 -8.09 -1.62
N ALA A 23 5.70 -8.42 -0.46
CA ALA A 23 4.29 -8.79 -0.31
C ALA A 23 3.87 -8.54 1.14
N TYR A 24 2.57 -8.40 1.35
CA TYR A 24 1.98 -8.30 2.68
C TYR A 24 1.79 -9.68 3.30
N LEU A 25 2.19 -9.85 4.55
CA LEU A 25 1.89 -11.05 5.33
C LEU A 25 0.41 -11.02 5.74
N VAL A 26 -0.39 -11.92 5.18
CA VAL A 26 -1.82 -12.03 5.49
C VAL A 26 -2.04 -12.86 6.74
N GLU A 27 -1.45 -14.06 6.78
CA GLU A 27 -1.70 -15.02 7.83
C GLU A 27 -0.52 -15.99 7.99
N ILE A 28 -0.38 -16.56 9.18
CA ILE A 28 0.48 -17.72 9.45
C ILE A 28 -0.43 -18.90 9.77
N ASP A 29 -0.56 -19.83 8.83
CA ASP A 29 -1.34 -21.07 9.01
C ASP A 29 -0.49 -22.11 9.76
N ARG A 30 -0.94 -22.50 10.95
CA ARG A 30 -0.22 -23.40 11.86
C ARG A 30 -0.81 -24.81 11.80
N ASN A 31 -0.60 -25.50 10.69
CA ASN A 31 -1.01 -26.89 10.50
C ASN A 31 -0.02 -27.90 11.06
N ALA A 32 -0.45 -29.16 11.20
CA ALA A 32 0.37 -30.28 11.70
C ALA A 32 1.65 -30.54 10.87
N ARG A 33 1.73 -30.04 9.63
CA ARG A 33 2.91 -30.12 8.76
C ARG A 33 3.90 -28.96 8.95
N GLY A 34 3.66 -28.08 9.93
CA GLY A 34 4.47 -26.90 10.24
C GLY A 34 3.82 -25.59 9.78
N PRO A 35 4.30 -24.43 10.29
CA PRO A 35 3.74 -23.13 9.96
C PRO A 35 4.00 -22.75 8.50
N GLN A 36 2.95 -22.34 7.81
CA GLN A 36 3.00 -21.78 6.46
C GLN A 36 2.68 -20.28 6.49
N ILE A 37 3.55 -19.49 5.87
CA ILE A 37 3.41 -18.04 5.80
C ILE A 37 2.68 -17.70 4.50
N LEU A 38 1.47 -17.15 4.60
CA LEU A 38 0.65 -16.75 3.46
C LEU A 38 0.84 -15.27 3.18
N LEU A 39 1.30 -14.95 1.97
CA LEU A 39 1.51 -13.57 1.54
C LEU A 39 0.46 -13.15 0.49
N SER A 40 0.31 -11.84 0.33
CA SER A 40 -0.53 -11.23 -0.70
C SER A 40 0.03 -9.91 -1.22
N ARG A 41 -0.06 -9.73 -2.54
CA ARG A 41 0.19 -8.46 -3.22
C ARG A 41 -1.12 -7.76 -3.63
N THR A 42 -2.25 -8.46 -3.54
CA THR A 42 -3.60 -7.93 -3.80
C THR A 42 -4.24 -7.27 -2.57
N HIS A 43 -3.81 -7.63 -1.36
CA HIS A 43 -4.37 -7.06 -0.12
C HIS A 43 -4.10 -5.55 -0.01
N GLU A 44 -5.09 -4.76 0.40
CA GLU A 44 -4.96 -3.30 0.52
C GLU A 44 -3.83 -2.84 1.45
N GLN A 45 -3.60 -3.60 2.54
CA GLN A 45 -2.52 -3.31 3.48
C GLN A 45 -1.13 -3.40 2.84
N PHE A 46 -0.98 -4.08 1.70
CA PHE A 46 0.28 -4.04 0.97
C PHE A 46 0.64 -2.61 0.55
N VAL A 47 -0.32 -1.86 0.00
CA VAL A 47 -0.12 -0.44 -0.38
C VAL A 47 0.14 0.42 0.85
N VAL A 48 -0.60 0.20 1.94
CA VAL A 48 -0.39 0.92 3.22
C VAL A 48 1.05 0.75 3.71
N GLN A 49 1.56 -0.47 3.76
CA GLN A 49 2.92 -0.75 4.21
C GLN A 49 3.98 -0.18 3.26
N LEU A 50 3.72 -0.14 1.95
CA LEU A 50 4.60 0.54 1.00
C LEU A 50 4.66 2.04 1.24
N PHE A 51 3.52 2.69 1.52
CA PHE A 51 3.50 4.11 1.88
C PHE A 51 4.19 4.41 3.20
N ILE A 52 4.06 3.54 4.21
CA ILE A 52 4.80 3.66 5.47
C ILE A 52 6.32 3.63 5.23
N GLN A 53 6.79 2.77 4.32
CA GLN A 53 8.22 2.70 3.98
C GLN A 53 8.70 3.90 3.15
N GLU A 54 7.85 4.43 2.28
CA GLU A 54 8.21 5.47 1.32
C GLU A 54 8.07 6.90 1.90
N VAL A 55 7.18 7.10 2.87
CA VAL A 55 6.83 8.41 3.44
C VAL A 55 7.21 8.44 4.93
N PRO A 56 8.33 9.08 5.30
CA PRO A 56 8.79 9.18 6.69
C PRO A 56 7.72 9.71 7.64
N GLU A 57 6.94 10.69 7.20
CA GLU A 57 5.89 11.32 8.00
C GLU A 57 4.77 10.34 8.36
N ILE A 58 4.53 9.29 7.55
CA ILE A 58 3.59 8.21 7.89
C ILE A 58 4.22 7.26 8.92
N TYR A 59 5.50 6.90 8.73
CA TYR A 59 6.23 6.07 9.69
C TYR A 59 6.30 6.71 11.10
N GLU A 60 6.47 8.02 11.15
CA GLU A 60 6.49 8.82 12.38
C GLU A 60 5.09 9.10 12.95
N ASN A 61 4.02 8.60 12.31
CA ASN A 61 2.60 8.81 12.66
C ASN A 61 2.12 10.28 12.63
N ILE A 62 2.89 11.17 12.00
CA ILE A 62 2.47 12.56 11.75
C ILE A 62 1.32 12.56 10.74
N ILE A 63 1.48 11.80 9.65
CA ILE A 63 0.43 11.54 8.66
C ILE A 63 -0.18 10.17 8.91
N GLN A 64 -1.51 10.08 8.88
CA GLN A 64 -2.26 8.85 9.03
C GLN A 64 -3.03 8.55 7.74
N ILE A 65 -2.93 7.33 7.24
CA ILE A 65 -3.82 6.82 6.20
C ILE A 65 -5.13 6.41 6.88
N LYS A 66 -6.19 7.19 6.67
CA LYS A 66 -7.50 7.03 7.33
C LYS A 66 -8.41 6.03 6.64
N ALA A 67 -8.28 5.90 5.32
CA ALA A 67 -9.05 4.96 4.53
C ALA A 67 -8.28 4.55 3.27
N VAL A 68 -8.53 3.32 2.83
CA VAL A 68 -8.02 2.78 1.57
C VAL A 68 -9.17 2.08 0.86
N ALA A 69 -9.28 2.31 -0.44
CA ALA A 69 -10.16 1.55 -1.32
C ALA A 69 -9.33 1.10 -2.52
N ARG A 70 -9.21 -0.21 -2.70
CA ARG A 70 -8.30 -0.81 -3.67
C ARG A 70 -8.99 -1.79 -4.59
N ASP A 71 -8.82 -1.57 -5.89
CA ASP A 71 -9.03 -2.55 -6.97
C ASP A 71 -7.65 -3.01 -7.47
N PRO A 72 -7.14 -4.17 -7.01
CA PRO A 72 -5.74 -4.54 -7.18
C PRO A 72 -5.29 -4.64 -8.64
N GLY A 73 -4.18 -3.96 -8.96
CA GLY A 73 -3.62 -3.90 -10.31
C GLY A 73 -4.34 -2.91 -11.24
N SER A 74 -5.36 -2.21 -10.76
CA SER A 74 -6.16 -1.24 -11.52
C SER A 74 -6.06 0.14 -10.89
N ARG A 75 -6.63 0.34 -9.70
CA ARG A 75 -6.66 1.64 -9.01
C ARG A 75 -6.78 1.48 -7.50
N THR A 76 -6.01 2.28 -6.76
CA THR A 76 -6.19 2.52 -5.33
C THR A 76 -6.50 3.99 -5.08
N LYS A 77 -7.43 4.25 -4.16
CA LYS A 77 -7.61 5.55 -3.52
C LYS A 77 -7.17 5.45 -2.06
N ILE A 78 -6.36 6.39 -1.60
CA ILE A 78 -6.01 6.54 -0.19
C ILE A 78 -6.45 7.90 0.33
N ALA A 79 -7.03 7.94 1.53
CA ALA A 79 -7.37 9.17 2.23
C ALA A 79 -6.36 9.40 3.36
N VAL A 80 -5.66 10.53 3.34
CA VAL A 80 -4.58 10.86 4.28
C VAL A 80 -4.91 12.07 5.12
N TYR A 81 -4.50 12.05 6.38
CA TYR A 81 -4.71 13.13 7.34
C TYR A 81 -3.40 13.46 8.05
N SER A 82 -3.01 14.73 8.15
CA SER A 82 -1.90 15.16 8.99
C SER A 82 -2.41 15.57 10.37
N SER A 83 -1.77 15.08 11.41
CA SER A 83 -1.97 15.57 12.79
C SER A 83 -1.32 16.93 13.03
N ASP A 84 -0.35 17.32 12.18
CA ASP A 84 0.30 18.62 12.19
C ASP A 84 -0.26 19.50 11.04
N PRO A 85 -0.96 20.61 11.34
CA PRO A 85 -1.52 21.52 10.33
C PRO A 85 -0.47 22.19 9.43
N SER A 86 0.80 22.21 9.83
CA SER A 86 1.89 22.76 9.02
C SER A 86 2.39 21.80 7.94
N ILE A 87 1.96 20.55 7.98
CA ILE A 87 2.38 19.49 7.05
C ILE A 87 1.25 19.15 6.07
N ASP A 88 1.53 19.35 4.78
CA ASP A 88 0.64 18.92 3.70
C ASP A 88 0.70 17.39 3.53
N ALA A 89 -0.35 16.71 3.97
CA ALA A 89 -0.41 15.26 3.92
C ALA A 89 -0.34 14.70 2.50
N VAL A 90 -1.04 15.34 1.56
CA VAL A 90 -1.08 14.89 0.16
C VAL A 90 0.27 15.14 -0.48
N GLY A 91 0.81 16.35 -0.34
CA GLY A 91 2.13 16.73 -0.86
C GLY A 91 3.26 15.83 -0.36
N SER A 92 3.29 15.52 0.94
CA SER A 92 4.27 14.58 1.52
C SER A 92 4.15 13.17 0.96
N CYS A 93 2.94 12.67 0.68
CA CYS A 93 2.76 11.34 0.07
C CYS A 93 3.12 11.31 -1.42
N VAL A 94 2.91 12.42 -2.14
CA VAL A 94 3.28 12.56 -3.56
C VAL A 94 4.81 12.68 -3.69
N GLY A 95 5.44 13.51 -2.85
CA GLY A 95 6.86 13.83 -2.94
C GLY A 95 7.22 14.71 -4.13
N ILE A 96 8.50 15.11 -4.25
CA ILE A 96 8.97 15.97 -5.33
C ILE A 96 8.66 15.33 -6.69
N ARG A 97 7.85 16.01 -7.51
CA ARG A 97 7.40 15.52 -8.83
C ARG A 97 6.76 14.12 -8.80
N GLY A 98 6.12 13.75 -7.68
CA GLY A 98 5.47 12.45 -7.55
C GLY A 98 6.41 11.29 -7.22
N ALA A 99 7.69 11.53 -6.91
CA ALA A 99 8.68 10.47 -6.77
C ALA A 99 8.27 9.36 -5.78
N ARG A 100 7.67 9.73 -4.63
CA ARG A 100 7.26 8.77 -3.60
C ARG A 100 6.09 7.91 -4.07
N VAL A 101 5.00 8.53 -4.53
CA VAL A 101 3.84 7.78 -5.05
C VAL A 101 4.21 6.93 -6.27
N GLN A 102 5.12 7.40 -7.13
CA GLN A 102 5.60 6.63 -8.29
C GLN A 102 6.38 5.38 -7.88
N ALA A 103 7.18 5.43 -6.80
CA ALA A 103 7.85 4.26 -6.27
C ALA A 103 6.85 3.18 -5.81
N VAL A 104 5.76 3.60 -5.16
CA VAL A 104 4.67 2.69 -4.77
C VAL A 104 3.97 2.13 -6.02
N ILE A 105 3.55 2.99 -6.96
CA ILE A 105 2.91 2.59 -8.24
C ILE A 105 3.76 1.54 -8.98
N PHE A 106 5.08 1.74 -9.04
CA PHE A 106 5.99 0.80 -9.67
C PHE A 106 6.01 -0.57 -8.97
N GLU A 107 6.05 -0.58 -7.64
CA GLU A 107 6.01 -1.81 -6.86
C GLU A 107 4.71 -2.60 -7.06
N VAL A 108 3.58 -1.90 -7.18
CA VAL A 108 2.27 -2.52 -7.48
C VAL A 108 1.97 -2.65 -8.99
N LYS A 109 3.02 -2.67 -9.82
CA LYS A 109 2.95 -2.95 -11.26
C LYS A 109 2.04 -2.02 -12.06
N GLY A 110 2.07 -0.73 -11.75
CA GLY A 110 1.39 0.31 -12.53
C GLY A 110 -0.06 0.55 -12.13
N GLU A 111 -0.54 -0.02 -11.03
CA GLU A 111 -1.82 0.33 -10.42
C GLU A 111 -1.88 1.84 -10.17
N LYS A 112 -2.95 2.52 -10.61
CA LYS A 112 -3.09 3.97 -10.44
C LYS A 112 -3.38 4.31 -8.99
N ILE A 113 -2.69 5.29 -8.42
CA ILE A 113 -2.93 5.71 -7.02
C ILE A 113 -3.41 7.15 -6.99
N ASP A 114 -4.63 7.35 -6.48
CA ASP A 114 -5.16 8.67 -6.14
C ASP A 114 -4.99 8.90 -4.63
N ILE A 115 -4.44 10.05 -4.25
CA ILE A 115 -4.22 10.45 -2.86
C ILE A 115 -5.12 11.64 -2.59
N VAL A 116 -6.00 11.53 -1.60
CA VAL A 116 -6.95 12.60 -1.23
C VAL A 116 -6.76 13.00 0.23
N GLN A 117 -6.99 14.28 0.51
CA GLN A 117 -7.04 14.78 1.87
C GLN A 117 -8.29 14.21 2.56
N TRP A 118 -8.10 13.56 3.70
CA TRP A 118 -9.20 13.12 4.54
C TRP A 118 -9.79 14.29 5.32
N THR A 119 -11.11 14.30 5.45
CA THR A 119 -11.88 15.27 6.25
C THR A 119 -13.07 14.55 6.91
N SER A 120 -13.49 15.02 8.08
CA SER A 120 -14.70 14.50 8.75
C SER A 120 -16.00 14.96 8.07
N ASP A 121 -15.93 15.98 7.21
CA ASP A 121 -17.08 16.44 6.43
C ASP A 121 -17.24 15.58 5.16
N ILE A 122 -18.24 14.68 5.19
CA ILE A 122 -18.56 13.78 4.07
C ILE A 122 -18.87 14.55 2.79
N GLY A 123 -19.46 15.76 2.88
CA GLY A 123 -19.79 16.57 1.70
C GLY A 123 -18.57 17.08 0.94
N ALA A 124 -17.42 17.15 1.61
CA ALA A 124 -16.15 17.56 1.01
C ALA A 124 -15.32 16.35 0.51
N MET A 125 -15.72 15.12 0.80
CA MET A 125 -15.13 13.89 0.25
C MET A 125 -15.92 13.40 -0.96
N ILE A 126 -15.66 13.96 -2.14
CA ILE A 126 -16.23 13.52 -3.43
C ILE A 126 -15.12 13.27 -4.43
#